data_AF-A0A838RHI5-F1
#
_entry.id   AF-A0A838RHI5-F1
#
_cell.length_a   1.000
_cell.length_b   1.000
_cell.length_c   1.000
_cell.angle_alpha   90.00
_cell.angle_beta   90.00
_cell.angle_gamma   90.00
#
_symmetry.space_group_name_H-M   'P 1'
#
loop_
_entity.id
_entity.type
_entity.pdbx_description
1 polymer ?
#
loop_
_entity_poly.entity_id
_entity_poly.type
_entity_poly.pdbx_seq_one_letter_code
_entity_poly.pdbx_strand_id
1 'polypeptide(L)'
;ETGLIQAGHGGDGDKDGGAGGTATLLGQTVENSGTVKGGDGGDMLGTGSDDAGSGGDGGDVAIIAGHGGSGKADVPGESTAGAGGKSKATATAAQEGGDGGDVVILSAPVLTANNATIAAGDGAAGAAGGSAGEDGSVTMTAGDGTTGLLSVAGLGTSITGGNITLSAGAGAKVDLSKMSAGAIVASGDVLLAVGTGGTMNLDGNAAPVVSAEGSVTVAASSVTLMAGKTLQQVVAVGAVAGASRNTRAAWLVIPAVVGGQPGQTVTINVIAINSGAGADALNLARSDSANWGLGTLVTPITLAGTRVKDLKLTVTIPQSARVGDTDRVKVAISSQTDSSKQAERYPIVFVDRANSGSVPTTLYLPITTR
;
A
#
# COMPACT_ATOMS: atom_id res chain seq x y z
N GLU A 1 -1.17 -12.15 16.34
CA GLU A 1 -2.24 -11.33 16.92
C GLU A 1 -3.61 -11.73 16.40
N THR A 2 -4.58 -11.80 17.30
CA THR A 2 -6.02 -11.90 17.00
C THR A 2 -6.67 -10.62 17.54
N GLY A 3 -7.30 -9.81 16.71
CA GLY A 3 -7.87 -8.54 17.14
C GLY A 3 -8.20 -7.61 15.98
N LEU A 4 -8.62 -6.38 16.29
CA LEU A 4 -8.90 -5.33 15.32
C LEU A 4 -7.84 -4.24 15.45
N ILE A 5 -7.17 -3.92 14.35
CA ILE A 5 -6.29 -2.76 14.21
C ILE A 5 -6.94 -1.90 13.13
N GLN A 6 -7.45 -0.73 13.51
CA GLN A 6 -8.17 0.15 12.58
C GLN A 6 -7.62 1.58 12.69
N ALA A 7 -7.33 2.18 11.55
CA ALA A 7 -6.94 3.57 11.47
C ALA A 7 -8.17 4.50 11.48
N GLY A 8 -7.93 5.79 11.78
CA GLY A 8 -9.00 6.78 11.90
C GLY A 8 -9.59 7.19 10.54
N HIS A 9 -10.88 7.51 10.53
CA HIS A 9 -11.56 8.03 9.34
C HIS A 9 -11.22 9.50 9.09
N GLY A 10 -11.24 9.88 7.82
CA GLY A 10 -11.23 11.27 7.38
C GLY A 10 -12.45 12.04 7.87
N GLY A 11 -12.28 13.33 8.15
CA GLY A 11 -13.39 14.21 8.51
C GLY A 11 -14.09 14.72 7.26
N ASP A 12 -15.42 14.78 7.27
CA ASP A 12 -16.19 15.40 6.20
C ASP A 12 -15.94 16.91 6.14
N GLY A 13 -16.06 17.49 4.94
CA GLY A 13 -15.85 18.92 4.73
C GLY A 13 -16.76 19.50 3.65
N ASP A 14 -17.00 20.81 3.71
CA ASP A 14 -17.84 21.48 2.71
C ASP A 14 -17.20 21.45 1.33
N LYS A 15 -15.87 21.67 1.24
CA LYS A 15 -15.12 21.64 -0.03
C LYS A 15 -14.22 20.42 -0.14
N ASP A 16 -13.48 20.10 0.92
CA ASP A 16 -12.52 19.01 0.90
C ASP A 16 -12.76 18.04 2.05
N GLY A 17 -12.86 16.75 1.71
CA GLY A 17 -12.85 15.67 2.67
C GLY A 17 -11.45 15.41 3.20
N GLY A 18 -11.33 15.11 4.49
CA GLY A 18 -10.06 14.68 5.09
C GLY A 18 -9.67 13.28 4.63
N ALA A 19 -8.37 13.01 4.47
CA ALA A 19 -7.91 11.66 4.14
C ALA A 19 -8.08 10.68 5.32
N GLY A 20 -8.33 9.42 4.99
CA GLY A 20 -8.33 8.31 5.91
C GLY A 20 -6.93 7.96 6.43
N GLY A 21 -6.87 7.42 7.65
CA GLY A 21 -5.62 7.03 8.27
C GLY A 21 -5.05 5.72 7.71
N THR A 22 -3.73 5.62 7.67
CA THR A 22 -3.02 4.37 7.32
C THR A 22 -2.84 3.46 8.53
N ALA A 23 -3.08 2.16 8.36
CA ALA A 23 -2.70 1.13 9.33
C ALA A 23 -1.40 0.44 8.90
N THR A 24 -0.39 0.38 9.77
CA THR A 24 0.88 -0.28 9.46
C THR A 24 1.28 -1.28 10.55
N LEU A 25 1.56 -2.52 10.13
CA LEU A 25 2.22 -3.54 10.94
C LEU A 25 3.64 -3.73 10.44
N LEU A 26 4.61 -3.53 11.32
CA LEU A 26 6.03 -3.63 11.00
C LEU A 26 6.72 -4.54 12.01
N GLY A 27 7.47 -5.50 11.52
CA GLY A 27 8.28 -6.36 12.39
C GLY A 27 9.23 -7.23 11.58
N GLN A 28 10.14 -7.91 12.29
CA GLN A 28 10.92 -8.96 11.64
C GLN A 28 9.99 -10.10 11.22
N THR A 29 9.13 -10.56 12.12
CA THR A 29 8.06 -11.53 11.86
C THR A 29 6.73 -10.88 12.21
N VAL A 30 5.74 -11.04 11.34
CA VAL A 30 4.37 -10.56 11.56
C VAL A 30 3.43 -11.74 11.45
N GLU A 31 2.69 -12.01 12.52
CA GLU A 31 1.63 -13.01 12.55
C GLU A 31 0.32 -12.30 12.89
N ASN A 32 -0.61 -12.21 11.95
CA ASN A 32 -1.90 -11.55 12.13
C ASN A 32 -3.04 -12.38 11.55
N SER A 33 -3.81 -13.01 12.41
CA SER A 33 -5.06 -13.68 12.08
C SER A 33 -6.29 -12.83 12.39
N GLY A 34 -6.10 -11.59 12.85
CA GLY A 34 -7.15 -10.61 13.09
C GLY A 34 -7.45 -9.76 11.86
N THR A 35 -8.04 -8.60 12.10
CA THR A 35 -8.46 -7.63 11.10
C THR A 35 -7.55 -6.39 11.16
N VAL A 36 -7.02 -5.97 10.02
CA VAL A 36 -6.30 -4.69 9.84
C VAL A 36 -7.08 -3.82 8.86
N LYS A 37 -7.46 -2.61 9.26
CA LYS A 37 -8.24 -1.69 8.44
C LYS A 37 -7.59 -0.32 8.29
N GLY A 38 -7.51 0.15 7.05
CA GLY A 38 -7.36 1.57 6.74
C GLY A 38 -8.61 2.34 7.16
N GLY A 39 -8.47 3.65 7.36
CA GLY A 39 -9.61 4.53 7.58
C GLY A 39 -10.19 5.00 6.25
N ASP A 40 -11.51 5.16 6.17
CA ASP A 40 -12.13 5.74 4.97
C ASP A 40 -11.84 7.23 4.85
N GLY A 41 -11.83 7.74 3.62
CA GLY A 41 -11.80 9.18 3.35
C GLY A 41 -13.09 9.88 3.74
N GLY A 42 -13.00 11.18 4.03
CA GLY A 42 -14.14 12.03 4.38
C GLY A 42 -14.94 12.45 3.15
N ASP A 43 -16.25 12.60 3.33
CA ASP A 43 -17.17 13.00 2.26
C ASP A 43 -17.18 14.53 2.05
N MET A 44 -17.53 14.95 0.84
CA MET A 44 -17.86 16.34 0.56
C MET A 44 -19.34 16.64 0.87
N LEU A 45 -19.58 17.75 1.55
CA LEU A 45 -20.90 18.18 2.00
C LEU A 45 -21.46 19.36 1.19
N GLY A 46 -20.59 20.18 0.61
CA GLY A 46 -20.96 21.37 -0.14
C GLY A 46 -21.76 21.06 -1.41
N THR A 47 -22.64 21.98 -1.79
CA THR A 47 -23.47 21.88 -3.00
C THR A 47 -23.48 23.17 -3.82
N GLY A 48 -22.91 24.25 -3.29
CA GLY A 48 -22.85 25.57 -3.88
C GLY A 48 -21.98 25.62 -5.13
N SER A 49 -22.12 26.71 -5.88
CA SER A 49 -21.34 26.94 -7.10
C SER A 49 -19.87 27.29 -6.81
N ASP A 50 -19.51 27.52 -5.54
CA ASP A 50 -18.14 27.73 -5.08
C ASP A 50 -17.57 26.54 -4.28
N ASP A 51 -18.30 25.42 -4.20
CA ASP A 51 -17.91 24.21 -3.47
C ASP A 51 -17.21 23.19 -4.39
N ALA A 52 -16.32 23.68 -5.26
CA ALA A 52 -15.41 22.80 -5.99
C ALA A 52 -14.36 22.25 -5.02
N GLY A 53 -14.09 20.95 -5.08
CA GLY A 53 -13.11 20.29 -4.22
C GLY A 53 -13.08 18.78 -4.42
N SER A 54 -12.49 18.06 -3.47
CA SER A 54 -12.28 16.61 -3.55
C SER A 54 -12.74 15.87 -2.29
N GLY A 55 -13.30 14.67 -2.50
CA GLY A 55 -13.43 13.69 -1.43
C GLY A 55 -12.06 13.32 -0.87
N GLY A 56 -12.00 12.93 0.40
CA GLY A 56 -10.75 12.51 1.01
C GLY A 56 -10.31 11.14 0.49
N ASP A 57 -9.01 10.91 0.36
CA ASP A 57 -8.50 9.58 -0.04
C ASP A 57 -8.69 8.56 1.08
N GLY A 58 -8.89 7.30 0.69
CA GLY A 58 -8.90 6.15 1.58
C GLY A 58 -7.52 5.85 2.17
N GLY A 59 -7.51 5.34 3.40
CA GLY A 59 -6.29 5.02 4.13
C GLY A 59 -5.70 3.66 3.74
N ASP A 60 -4.37 3.62 3.55
CA ASP A 60 -3.67 2.38 3.20
C ASP A 60 -3.61 1.34 4.34
N VAL A 61 -3.35 0.08 3.98
CA VAL A 61 -2.87 -0.98 4.88
C VAL A 61 -1.49 -1.45 4.43
N ALA A 62 -0.52 -1.42 5.35
CA ALA A 62 0.82 -1.93 5.11
C ALA A 62 1.19 -3.01 6.14
N ILE A 63 1.56 -4.20 5.69
CA ILE A 63 2.03 -5.30 6.54
C ILE A 63 3.41 -5.72 6.06
N ILE A 64 4.42 -5.38 6.85
CA ILE A 64 5.82 -5.48 6.45
C ILE A 64 6.54 -6.39 7.44
N ALA A 65 6.82 -7.62 7.00
CA ALA A 65 7.75 -8.52 7.67
C ALA A 65 9.16 -8.37 7.09
N GLY A 66 10.17 -8.71 7.89
CA GLY A 66 11.58 -8.56 7.54
C GLY A 66 12.18 -7.19 7.86
N HIS A 67 11.51 -6.39 8.70
CA HIS A 67 12.16 -5.22 9.28
C HIS A 67 13.26 -5.67 10.26
N GLY A 68 14.49 -5.22 10.05
CA GLY A 68 15.65 -5.63 10.84
C GLY A 68 16.28 -6.98 10.47
N GLY A 69 15.82 -7.68 9.43
CA GLY A 69 16.43 -8.95 9.00
C GLY A 69 15.49 -9.82 8.18
N SER A 70 15.83 -11.11 8.01
CA SER A 70 14.87 -12.06 7.43
C SER A 70 13.80 -12.45 8.45
N GLY A 71 12.56 -12.63 8.01
CA GLY A 71 11.45 -13.15 8.79
C GLY A 71 10.26 -13.56 7.93
N LYS A 72 9.09 -13.72 8.53
CA LYS A 72 7.88 -14.21 7.84
C LYS A 72 6.68 -13.32 8.10
N ALA A 73 5.76 -13.27 7.13
CA ALA A 73 4.42 -12.74 7.30
C ALA A 73 3.45 -13.92 7.21
N ASP A 74 2.65 -14.11 8.26
CA ASP A 74 1.53 -15.05 8.29
C ASP A 74 0.25 -14.27 8.57
N VAL A 75 -0.57 -14.09 7.55
CA VAL A 75 -1.67 -13.14 7.49
C VAL A 75 -2.98 -13.82 7.07
N PRO A 76 -3.47 -14.85 7.78
CA PRO A 76 -4.70 -15.55 7.40
C PRO A 76 -5.98 -14.77 7.72
N GLY A 77 -5.86 -13.57 8.31
CA GLY A 77 -6.98 -12.72 8.71
C GLY A 77 -7.54 -11.83 7.59
N GLU A 78 -8.10 -10.69 8.00
CA GLU A 78 -8.64 -9.67 7.10
C GLU A 78 -7.68 -8.48 7.02
N SER A 79 -7.41 -7.97 5.81
CA SER A 79 -6.63 -6.75 5.58
C SER A 79 -7.33 -5.90 4.52
N THR A 80 -7.95 -4.81 4.94
CA THR A 80 -8.83 -4.00 4.10
C THR A 80 -8.42 -2.53 4.15
N ALA A 81 -8.07 -1.93 3.02
CA ALA A 81 -7.82 -0.49 2.96
C ALA A 81 -9.13 0.31 2.98
N GLY A 82 -9.04 1.60 3.31
CA GLY A 82 -10.21 2.48 3.39
C GLY A 82 -10.72 2.90 2.02
N ALA A 83 -12.02 3.13 1.90
CA ALA A 83 -12.62 3.65 0.67
C ALA A 83 -12.38 5.16 0.52
N GLY A 84 -12.43 5.65 -0.72
CA GLY A 84 -12.42 7.07 -1.02
C GLY A 84 -13.70 7.78 -0.57
N GLY A 85 -13.55 9.06 -0.22
CA GLY A 85 -14.62 9.95 0.20
C GLY A 85 -15.53 10.36 -0.95
N LYS A 86 -16.83 10.45 -0.70
CA LYS A 86 -17.84 10.66 -1.73
C LYS A 86 -18.02 12.12 -2.08
N SER A 87 -18.23 12.37 -3.36
CA SER A 87 -18.78 13.64 -3.83
C SER A 87 -20.29 13.74 -3.56
N LYS A 88 -20.82 14.96 -3.60
CA LYS A 88 -22.25 15.19 -3.46
C LYS A 88 -22.94 15.20 -4.81
N ALA A 89 -23.81 14.23 -5.07
CA ALA A 89 -24.53 14.12 -6.35
C ALA A 89 -25.36 15.37 -6.74
N THR A 90 -25.72 16.21 -5.76
CA THR A 90 -26.44 17.47 -5.97
C THR A 90 -25.54 18.69 -6.10
N ALA A 91 -24.21 18.51 -6.17
CA ALA A 91 -23.27 19.59 -6.33
C ALA A 91 -23.53 20.35 -7.64
N THR A 92 -23.31 21.66 -7.60
CA THR A 92 -23.39 22.52 -8.79
C THR A 92 -22.00 22.91 -9.30
N ALA A 93 -20.98 22.81 -8.46
CA ALA A 93 -19.57 22.90 -8.82
C ALA A 93 -18.95 21.51 -8.99
N ALA A 94 -17.92 21.41 -9.83
CA ALA A 94 -17.20 20.15 -10.08
C ALA A 94 -16.56 19.62 -8.80
N GLN A 95 -16.79 18.35 -8.53
CA GLN A 95 -16.40 17.68 -7.30
C GLN A 95 -15.77 16.34 -7.63
N GLU A 96 -14.49 16.17 -7.26
CA GLU A 96 -13.75 14.93 -7.50
C GLU A 96 -14.08 13.90 -6.40
N GLY A 97 -14.24 12.63 -6.77
CA GLY A 97 -14.30 11.55 -5.78
C GLY A 97 -12.91 11.26 -5.19
N GLY A 98 -12.84 10.83 -3.93
CA GLY A 98 -11.59 10.40 -3.33
C GLY A 98 -11.12 9.05 -3.87
N ASP A 99 -9.80 8.84 -3.89
CA ASP A 99 -9.19 7.57 -4.29
C ASP A 99 -9.32 6.51 -3.18
N GLY A 100 -9.38 5.24 -3.55
CA GLY A 100 -9.34 4.12 -2.61
C GLY A 100 -7.93 3.86 -2.08
N GLY A 101 -7.81 3.41 -0.82
CA GLY A 101 -6.52 3.09 -0.22
C GLY A 101 -5.89 1.78 -0.74
N ASP A 102 -4.57 1.69 -0.68
CA ASP A 102 -3.82 0.52 -1.14
C ASP A 102 -3.59 -0.52 -0.03
N VAL A 103 -3.44 -1.79 -0.40
CA VAL A 103 -2.93 -2.85 0.50
C VAL A 103 -1.56 -3.33 0.03
N VAL A 104 -0.56 -3.24 0.92
CA VAL A 104 0.81 -3.69 0.65
C VAL A 104 1.25 -4.71 1.71
N ILE A 105 1.53 -5.94 1.29
CA ILE A 105 2.02 -7.01 2.18
C ILE A 105 3.36 -7.51 1.67
N LEU A 106 4.40 -7.39 2.49
CA LEU A 106 5.77 -7.71 2.12
C LEU A 106 6.37 -8.67 3.14
N SER A 107 7.15 -9.63 2.64
CA SER A 107 7.93 -10.50 3.51
C SER A 107 9.18 -11.05 2.84
N ALA A 108 10.20 -11.29 3.66
CA ALA A 108 11.47 -11.84 3.26
C ALA A 108 11.92 -12.96 4.20
N PRO A 109 11.78 -14.27 3.89
CA PRO A 109 11.46 -14.82 2.57
C PRO A 109 10.02 -15.33 2.39
N VAL A 110 9.22 -15.47 3.45
CA VAL A 110 7.94 -16.21 3.39
C VAL A 110 6.75 -15.31 3.69
N LEU A 111 5.77 -15.27 2.78
CA LEU A 111 4.47 -14.66 2.96
C LEU A 111 3.40 -15.74 2.82
N THR A 112 2.60 -15.92 3.85
CA THR A 112 1.44 -16.82 3.85
C THR A 112 0.20 -16.00 4.19
N ALA A 113 -0.82 -16.05 3.35
CA ALA A 113 -2.12 -15.43 3.57
C ALA A 113 -3.21 -16.39 3.06
N ASN A 114 -3.09 -17.65 3.48
CA ASN A 114 -4.00 -18.71 3.09
C ASN A 114 -5.34 -18.53 3.79
N ASN A 115 -6.44 -18.60 3.02
CA ASN A 115 -7.80 -18.32 3.49
C ASN A 115 -8.00 -16.89 4.02
N ALA A 116 -7.15 -15.93 3.60
CA ALA A 116 -7.25 -14.54 4.00
C ALA A 116 -8.26 -13.76 3.15
N THR A 117 -8.79 -12.67 3.72
CA THR A 117 -9.55 -11.66 2.96
C THR A 117 -8.71 -10.40 2.84
N ILE A 118 -8.30 -10.06 1.62
CA ILE A 118 -7.45 -8.91 1.32
C ILE A 118 -8.20 -8.01 0.35
N ALA A 119 -8.45 -6.75 0.71
CA ALA A 119 -9.23 -5.84 -0.13
C ALA A 119 -8.60 -4.44 -0.13
N ALA A 120 -8.30 -3.91 -1.31
CA ALA A 120 -8.04 -2.48 -1.45
C ALA A 120 -9.34 -1.67 -1.32
N GLY A 121 -9.21 -0.36 -1.13
CA GLY A 121 -10.34 0.55 -1.05
C GLY A 121 -10.94 0.83 -2.43
N ASP A 122 -12.25 1.04 -2.47
CA ASP A 122 -12.93 1.49 -3.69
C ASP A 122 -12.74 3.01 -3.87
N GLY A 123 -12.56 3.44 -5.11
CA GLY A 123 -12.63 4.86 -5.48
C GLY A 123 -14.08 5.37 -5.43
N ALA A 124 -14.26 6.66 -5.13
CA ALA A 124 -15.58 7.27 -5.09
C ALA A 124 -15.95 7.94 -6.43
N ALA A 125 -17.24 7.99 -6.75
CA ALA A 125 -17.72 8.74 -7.91
C ALA A 125 -17.56 10.25 -7.73
N GLY A 126 -17.21 10.96 -8.80
CA GLY A 126 -17.26 12.43 -8.88
C GLY A 126 -18.67 12.97 -9.17
N ALA A 127 -18.85 14.29 -9.04
CA ALA A 127 -20.10 14.99 -9.30
C ALA A 127 -19.90 16.28 -10.12
N ALA A 128 -20.96 16.70 -10.82
CA ALA A 128 -21.01 17.94 -11.62
C ALA A 128 -19.82 18.14 -12.58
N GLY A 129 -19.37 17.05 -13.20
CA GLY A 129 -18.25 17.05 -14.14
C GLY A 129 -16.88 16.82 -13.50
N GLY A 130 -16.81 16.64 -12.18
CA GLY A 130 -15.61 16.11 -11.53
C GLY A 130 -15.39 14.62 -11.82
N SER A 131 -14.15 14.18 -11.74
CA SER A 131 -13.69 12.82 -12.01
C SER A 131 -14.04 11.89 -10.85
N ALA A 132 -14.18 10.60 -11.15
CA ALA A 132 -14.18 9.56 -10.13
C ALA A 132 -12.75 9.34 -9.62
N GLY A 133 -12.62 8.99 -8.35
CA GLY A 133 -11.38 8.48 -7.78
C GLY A 133 -11.07 7.07 -8.29
N GLU A 134 -9.81 6.70 -8.20
CA GLU A 134 -9.30 5.39 -8.62
C GLU A 134 -9.48 4.34 -7.50
N ASP A 135 -9.70 3.08 -7.88
CA ASP A 135 -9.68 1.97 -6.94
C ASP A 135 -8.24 1.70 -6.47
N GLY A 136 -8.07 1.49 -5.18
CA GLY A 136 -6.79 1.15 -4.58
C GLY A 136 -6.27 -0.21 -5.08
N SER A 137 -4.97 -0.43 -5.00
CA SER A 137 -4.29 -1.62 -5.49
C SER A 137 -3.88 -2.58 -4.36
N VAL A 138 -3.76 -3.87 -4.70
CA VAL A 138 -3.18 -4.89 -3.80
C VAL A 138 -1.81 -5.30 -4.31
N THR A 139 -0.78 -5.14 -3.48
CA THR A 139 0.58 -5.63 -3.75
C THR A 139 1.01 -6.61 -2.67
N MET A 140 1.30 -7.85 -3.07
CA MET A 140 1.86 -8.87 -2.19
C MET A 140 3.18 -9.37 -2.76
N THR A 141 4.27 -9.22 -2.01
CA THR A 141 5.59 -9.64 -2.47
C THR A 141 6.33 -10.48 -1.44
N ALA A 142 6.85 -11.62 -1.88
CA ALA A 142 7.67 -12.50 -1.04
C ALA A 142 9.06 -12.77 -1.62
N GLY A 143 9.97 -13.17 -0.74
CA GLY A 143 11.30 -13.68 -1.08
C GLY A 143 12.42 -12.71 -0.73
N ASP A 144 13.64 -13.23 -0.67
CA ASP A 144 14.84 -12.48 -0.29
C ASP A 144 15.86 -12.29 -1.42
N GLY A 145 15.45 -12.61 -2.64
CA GLY A 145 16.30 -12.63 -3.83
C GLY A 145 16.95 -13.98 -4.12
N THR A 146 16.84 -14.97 -3.22
CA THR A 146 17.40 -16.32 -3.41
C THR A 146 16.39 -17.44 -3.23
N THR A 147 15.49 -17.29 -2.25
CA THR A 147 14.39 -18.22 -1.98
C THR A 147 13.16 -17.42 -1.58
N GLY A 148 11.99 -18.03 -1.68
CA GLY A 148 10.77 -17.39 -1.22
C GLY A 148 9.54 -18.26 -1.41
N LEU A 149 8.54 -17.99 -0.60
CA LEU A 149 7.19 -18.53 -0.75
C LEU A 149 6.21 -17.38 -0.60
N LEU A 150 5.39 -17.16 -1.62
CA LEU A 150 4.14 -16.42 -1.53
C LEU A 150 3.01 -17.44 -1.63
N SER A 151 2.21 -17.59 -0.59
CA SER A 151 1.08 -18.52 -0.58
C SER A 151 -0.19 -17.79 -0.21
N VAL A 152 -1.20 -17.85 -1.08
CA VAL A 152 -2.58 -17.38 -0.83
C VAL A 152 -3.59 -18.50 -1.16
N ALA A 153 -3.17 -19.74 -0.95
CA ALA A 153 -3.94 -20.93 -1.25
C ALA A 153 -5.13 -21.12 -0.30
N GLY A 154 -6.09 -21.92 -0.74
CA GLY A 154 -7.25 -22.31 0.07
C GLY A 154 -8.57 -21.66 -0.36
N LEU A 155 -9.67 -22.34 -0.02
CA LEU A 155 -11.01 -21.98 -0.49
C LEU A 155 -11.56 -20.70 0.15
N GLY A 156 -11.01 -20.29 1.30
CA GLY A 156 -11.41 -19.06 1.98
C GLY A 156 -10.70 -17.80 1.47
N THR A 157 -9.74 -17.92 0.55
CA THR A 157 -8.99 -16.76 0.07
C THR A 157 -9.88 -15.88 -0.79
N SER A 158 -9.86 -14.57 -0.52
CA SER A 158 -10.46 -13.53 -1.34
C SER A 158 -9.51 -12.33 -1.45
N ILE A 159 -9.20 -11.90 -2.67
CA ILE A 159 -8.34 -10.75 -2.95
C ILE A 159 -9.03 -9.83 -3.95
N THR A 160 -9.31 -8.58 -3.57
CA THR A 160 -9.99 -7.60 -4.41
C THR A 160 -9.25 -6.26 -4.45
N GLY A 161 -9.29 -5.56 -5.59
CA GLY A 161 -8.78 -4.20 -5.72
C GLY A 161 -8.80 -3.71 -7.17
N GLY A 162 -8.28 -2.51 -7.40
CA GLY A 162 -7.97 -1.92 -8.70
C GLY A 162 -6.96 -2.78 -9.46
N ASN A 163 -5.67 -2.55 -9.25
CA ASN A 163 -4.63 -3.44 -9.76
C ASN A 163 -4.20 -4.44 -8.69
N ILE A 164 -3.94 -5.69 -9.08
CA ILE A 164 -3.44 -6.73 -8.16
C ILE A 164 -2.09 -7.24 -8.65
N THR A 165 -1.06 -7.12 -7.83
CA THR A 165 0.27 -7.70 -8.07
C THR A 165 0.60 -8.72 -6.99
N LEU A 166 0.70 -9.98 -7.39
CA LEU A 166 1.21 -11.07 -6.54
C LEU A 166 2.57 -11.48 -7.08
N SER A 167 3.64 -11.25 -6.33
CA SER A 167 4.98 -11.51 -6.84
C SER A 167 5.96 -12.17 -5.87
N ALA A 168 6.91 -12.91 -6.41
CA ALA A 168 8.01 -13.48 -5.64
C ALA A 168 9.35 -13.45 -6.39
N GLY A 169 10.45 -13.47 -5.63
CA GLY A 169 11.82 -13.37 -6.15
C GLY A 169 12.27 -14.52 -7.05
N ALA A 170 13.54 -14.46 -7.49
CA ALA A 170 14.17 -15.54 -8.25
C ALA A 170 14.18 -16.86 -7.46
N GLY A 171 13.92 -17.98 -8.14
CA GLY A 171 13.84 -19.32 -7.52
C GLY A 171 12.69 -19.51 -6.52
N ALA A 172 11.83 -18.50 -6.33
CA ALA A 172 10.75 -18.56 -5.36
C ALA A 172 9.55 -19.39 -5.86
N LYS A 173 8.61 -19.64 -4.96
CA LYS A 173 7.34 -20.30 -5.25
C LYS A 173 6.18 -19.36 -4.99
N VAL A 174 5.22 -19.37 -5.90
CA VAL A 174 3.90 -18.74 -5.69
C VAL A 174 2.85 -19.86 -5.66
N ASP A 175 2.12 -19.99 -4.57
CA ASP A 175 1.09 -21.00 -4.37
C ASP A 175 -0.31 -20.37 -4.35
N LEU A 176 -1.06 -20.66 -5.42
CA LEU A 176 -2.43 -20.21 -5.69
C LEU A 176 -3.35 -21.44 -5.84
N SER A 177 -3.04 -22.53 -5.13
CA SER A 177 -3.77 -23.79 -5.26
C SER A 177 -5.06 -23.83 -4.42
N LYS A 178 -6.00 -24.66 -4.86
CA LYS A 178 -7.25 -24.98 -4.12
C LYS A 178 -8.06 -23.73 -3.73
N MET A 179 -8.14 -22.76 -4.62
CA MET A 179 -8.89 -21.52 -4.43
C MET A 179 -10.33 -21.64 -4.95
N SER A 180 -11.22 -20.82 -4.40
CA SER A 180 -12.59 -20.69 -4.89
C SER A 180 -12.65 -19.95 -6.22
N ALA A 181 -13.72 -20.14 -6.98
CA ALA A 181 -13.94 -19.39 -8.22
C ALA A 181 -13.99 -17.88 -7.93
N GLY A 182 -13.31 -17.07 -8.74
CA GLY A 182 -13.24 -15.62 -8.52
C GLY A 182 -12.57 -15.21 -7.20
N ALA A 183 -11.63 -16.00 -6.67
CA ALA A 183 -10.91 -15.66 -5.45
C ALA A 183 -9.97 -14.44 -5.59
N ILE A 184 -9.56 -14.08 -6.80
CA ILE A 184 -8.78 -12.87 -7.10
C ILE A 184 -9.53 -12.07 -8.15
N VAL A 185 -10.01 -10.88 -7.81
CA VAL A 185 -10.82 -10.03 -8.69
C VAL A 185 -10.26 -8.61 -8.74
N ALA A 186 -9.93 -8.15 -9.94
CA ALA A 186 -9.43 -6.81 -10.18
C ALA A 186 -10.37 -5.99 -11.08
N SER A 187 -10.61 -4.72 -10.76
CA SER A 187 -11.21 -3.76 -11.71
C SER A 187 -10.19 -3.20 -12.71
N GLY A 188 -8.89 -3.38 -12.46
CA GLY A 188 -7.78 -3.07 -13.35
C GLY A 188 -7.05 -4.33 -13.84
N ASP A 189 -5.72 -4.31 -13.78
CA ASP A 189 -4.84 -5.41 -14.20
C ASP A 189 -4.52 -6.39 -13.05
N VAL A 190 -4.29 -7.66 -13.39
CA VAL A 190 -3.68 -8.65 -12.50
C VAL A 190 -2.32 -9.09 -13.04
N LEU A 191 -1.28 -8.92 -12.23
CA LEU A 191 0.07 -9.43 -12.47
C LEU A 191 0.43 -10.51 -11.46
N LEU A 192 0.61 -11.74 -11.94
CA LEU A 192 1.17 -12.86 -11.18
C LEU A 192 2.60 -13.09 -11.65
N ALA A 193 3.60 -12.80 -10.84
CA ALA A 193 5.00 -12.80 -11.29
C ALA A 193 5.94 -13.57 -10.36
N VAL A 194 6.78 -14.42 -10.93
CA VAL A 194 7.87 -15.07 -10.22
C VAL A 194 9.17 -14.78 -10.95
N GLY A 195 10.23 -14.50 -10.20
CA GLY A 195 11.57 -14.33 -10.75
C GLY A 195 12.08 -15.57 -11.48
N THR A 196 13.20 -15.42 -12.18
CA THR A 196 13.83 -16.50 -12.96
C THR A 196 14.05 -17.77 -12.14
N GLY A 197 13.73 -18.92 -12.72
CA GLY A 197 13.78 -20.23 -12.06
C GLY A 197 12.65 -20.49 -11.06
N GLY A 198 11.80 -19.50 -10.80
CA GLY A 198 10.66 -19.63 -9.89
C GLY A 198 9.45 -20.29 -10.53
N THR A 199 8.62 -20.90 -9.69
CA THR A 199 7.49 -21.74 -10.09
C THR A 199 6.17 -21.23 -9.52
N MET A 200 5.08 -21.41 -10.25
CA MET A 200 3.73 -21.09 -9.79
C MET A 200 2.87 -22.36 -9.70
N ASN A 201 2.14 -22.52 -8.61
CA ASN A 201 1.21 -23.62 -8.40
C ASN A 201 -0.24 -23.11 -8.50
N LEU A 202 -0.96 -23.61 -9.50
CA LEU A 202 -2.39 -23.36 -9.75
C LEU A 202 -3.20 -24.67 -9.72
N ASP A 203 -2.65 -25.74 -9.13
CA ASP A 203 -3.32 -27.03 -9.02
C ASP A 203 -4.52 -26.99 -8.07
N GLY A 204 -5.46 -27.91 -8.24
CA GLY A 204 -6.66 -28.01 -7.39
C GLY A 204 -7.74 -26.95 -7.64
N ASN A 205 -7.54 -26.06 -8.62
CA ASN A 205 -8.53 -25.04 -8.99
C ASN A 205 -9.53 -25.61 -10.01
N ALA A 206 -10.78 -25.78 -9.60
CA ALA A 206 -11.82 -26.42 -10.43
C ALA A 206 -12.41 -25.47 -11.51
N ALA A 207 -12.38 -24.17 -11.25
CA ALA A 207 -12.93 -23.08 -12.06
C ALA A 207 -11.94 -21.90 -12.12
N PRO A 208 -12.15 -20.89 -12.97
CA PRO A 208 -11.30 -19.70 -12.98
C PRO A 208 -11.26 -19.01 -11.61
N VAL A 209 -10.05 -18.84 -11.06
CA VAL A 209 -9.82 -18.25 -9.73
C VAL A 209 -9.32 -16.81 -9.79
N VAL A 210 -8.90 -16.35 -10.96
CA VAL A 210 -8.43 -14.98 -11.22
C VAL A 210 -9.27 -14.36 -12.32
N SER A 211 -9.79 -13.16 -12.08
CA SER A 211 -10.47 -12.32 -13.07
C SER A 211 -10.03 -10.86 -12.96
N ALA A 212 -9.99 -10.18 -14.09
CA ALA A 212 -9.64 -8.78 -14.20
C ALA A 212 -10.51 -8.14 -15.28
N GLU A 213 -10.94 -6.89 -15.11
CA GLU A 213 -11.54 -6.13 -16.22
C GLU A 213 -10.48 -5.69 -17.24
N GLY A 214 -9.26 -5.44 -16.77
CA GLY A 214 -8.08 -5.21 -17.59
C GLY A 214 -7.43 -6.51 -18.09
N SER A 215 -6.11 -6.59 -17.99
CA SER A 215 -5.31 -7.73 -18.42
C SER A 215 -4.94 -8.65 -17.26
N VAL A 216 -4.78 -9.94 -17.56
CA VAL A 216 -4.18 -10.89 -16.63
C VAL A 216 -2.86 -11.41 -17.20
N THR A 217 -1.76 -11.16 -16.49
CA THR A 217 -0.42 -11.62 -16.87
C THR A 217 0.10 -12.65 -15.89
N VAL A 218 0.52 -13.82 -16.39
CA VAL A 218 1.18 -14.87 -15.61
C VAL A 218 2.62 -15.03 -16.07
N ALA A 219 3.56 -14.52 -15.27
CA ALA A 219 4.98 -14.48 -15.57
C ALA A 219 5.76 -15.44 -14.65
N ALA A 220 5.97 -16.69 -15.07
CA ALA A 220 6.69 -17.70 -14.29
C ALA A 220 7.58 -18.58 -15.18
N SER A 221 8.56 -19.26 -14.60
CA SER A 221 9.41 -20.20 -15.36
C SER A 221 8.67 -21.52 -15.64
N SER A 222 7.82 -21.94 -14.70
CA SER A 222 6.91 -23.06 -14.88
C SER A 222 5.63 -22.82 -14.09
N VAL A 223 4.52 -23.34 -14.61
CA VAL A 223 3.20 -23.30 -13.97
C VAL A 223 2.67 -24.72 -13.83
N THR A 224 2.33 -25.12 -12.62
CA THR A 224 1.66 -26.39 -12.33
C THR A 224 0.16 -26.17 -12.37
N LEU A 225 -0.55 -27.01 -13.13
CA LEU A 225 -2.01 -27.00 -13.28
C LEU A 225 -2.55 -28.40 -12.99
N MET A 226 -3.85 -28.46 -12.70
CA MET A 226 -4.57 -29.73 -12.65
C MET A 226 -4.46 -30.45 -14.00
N ALA A 227 -4.33 -31.78 -13.98
CA ALA A 227 -4.20 -32.59 -15.18
C ALA A 227 -5.34 -32.31 -16.19
N GLY A 228 -4.96 -32.03 -17.43
CA GLY A 228 -5.91 -31.73 -18.52
C GLY A 228 -6.47 -30.30 -18.52
N LYS A 229 -6.06 -29.43 -17.58
CA LYS A 229 -6.43 -28.01 -17.58
C LYS A 229 -5.41 -27.16 -18.33
N THR A 230 -5.89 -26.14 -19.01
CA THR A 230 -5.06 -25.06 -19.56
C THR A 230 -5.02 -23.87 -18.60
N LEU A 231 -4.05 -22.97 -18.78
CA LEU A 231 -3.96 -21.75 -17.98
C LEU A 231 -5.24 -20.91 -18.07
N GLN A 232 -5.82 -20.79 -19.27
CA GLN A 232 -7.04 -20.02 -19.54
C GLN A 232 -8.31 -20.60 -18.88
N GLN A 233 -8.26 -21.85 -18.44
CA GLN A 233 -9.37 -22.47 -17.70
C GLN A 233 -9.27 -22.22 -16.19
N VAL A 234 -8.12 -21.77 -15.70
CA VAL A 234 -7.85 -21.51 -14.27
C VAL A 234 -7.68 -20.02 -13.99
N VAL A 235 -7.20 -19.27 -14.96
CA VAL A 235 -7.06 -17.81 -14.96
C VAL A 235 -7.96 -17.32 -16.09
N ALA A 236 -8.79 -16.30 -15.86
CA ALA A 236 -9.85 -15.86 -16.78
C ALA A 236 -9.42 -15.74 -18.26
N VAL A 237 -10.43 -15.74 -19.14
CA VAL A 237 -10.25 -15.59 -20.58
C VAL A 237 -9.45 -14.32 -20.89
N GLY A 238 -8.37 -14.45 -21.66
CA GLY A 238 -7.46 -13.35 -22.00
C GLY A 238 -6.12 -13.38 -21.24
N ALA A 239 -5.92 -14.32 -20.32
CA ALA A 239 -4.64 -14.47 -19.62
C ALA A 239 -3.46 -14.67 -20.58
N VAL A 240 -2.43 -13.83 -20.44
CA VAL A 240 -1.20 -13.90 -21.22
C VAL A 240 -0.10 -14.54 -20.38
N ALA A 241 0.47 -15.64 -20.89
CA ALA A 241 1.68 -16.21 -20.33
C ALA A 241 2.88 -15.34 -20.75
N GLY A 242 3.67 -14.88 -19.77
CA GLY A 242 4.86 -14.07 -19.98
C GLY A 242 6.12 -14.77 -19.47
N ALA A 243 7.27 -14.26 -19.89
CA ALA A 243 8.55 -14.69 -19.31
C ALA A 243 8.62 -14.33 -17.82
N SER A 244 9.23 -15.20 -17.02
CA SER A 244 9.54 -14.94 -15.60
C SER A 244 10.23 -13.59 -15.44
N ARG A 245 9.81 -12.77 -14.47
CA ARG A 245 10.41 -11.47 -14.21
C ARG A 245 10.29 -11.10 -12.74
N ASN A 246 11.28 -10.37 -12.25
CA ASN A 246 11.17 -9.71 -10.95
C ASN A 246 10.39 -8.41 -11.10
N THR A 247 9.42 -8.18 -10.21
CA THR A 247 8.70 -6.91 -10.12
C THR A 247 9.58 -5.80 -9.55
N ARG A 248 9.18 -4.56 -9.82
CA ARG A 248 9.73 -3.33 -9.24
C ARG A 248 8.58 -2.56 -8.64
N ALA A 249 8.77 -2.05 -7.44
CA ALA A 249 7.81 -1.22 -6.74
C ALA A 249 8.56 -0.47 -5.62
N ALA A 250 8.17 0.77 -5.39
CA ALA A 250 8.73 1.64 -4.37
C ALA A 250 7.60 2.14 -3.48
N TRP A 251 7.82 2.13 -2.17
CA TRP A 251 6.80 2.53 -1.20
C TRP A 251 7.41 3.35 -0.06
N LEU A 252 6.58 4.15 0.61
CA LEU A 252 6.95 4.98 1.76
C LEU A 252 5.98 4.74 2.91
N VAL A 253 6.52 4.56 4.12
CA VAL A 253 5.77 4.69 5.36
C VAL A 253 6.33 5.89 6.12
N ILE A 254 5.47 6.87 6.38
CA ILE A 254 5.81 8.14 7.03
C ILE A 254 4.66 8.54 7.96
N PRO A 255 4.92 9.08 9.16
CA PRO A 255 3.88 9.67 10.00
C PRO A 255 3.12 10.77 9.25
N ALA A 256 1.78 10.75 9.30
CA ALA A 256 0.96 11.76 8.63
C ALA A 256 1.14 13.17 9.24
N VAL A 257 1.42 13.25 10.54
CA VAL A 257 1.52 14.52 11.27
C VAL A 257 2.66 14.45 12.28
N VAL A 258 3.48 15.51 12.37
CA VAL A 258 4.55 15.67 13.37
C VAL A 258 4.46 17.06 14.01
N GLY A 259 4.42 17.11 15.34
CA GLY A 259 4.34 18.37 16.08
C GLY A 259 5.69 18.81 16.64
N GLY A 260 5.92 20.12 16.71
CA GLY A 260 7.08 20.71 17.40
C GLY A 260 6.84 22.17 17.81
N GLN A 261 7.73 22.71 18.64
CA GLN A 261 7.63 24.11 19.10
C GLN A 261 8.44 25.06 18.19
N PRO A 262 8.15 26.37 18.21
CA PRO A 262 8.96 27.37 17.50
C PRO A 262 10.44 27.26 17.87
N GLY A 263 11.31 27.21 16.86
CA GLY A 263 12.77 27.06 17.04
C GLY A 263 13.25 25.61 17.21
N GLN A 264 12.37 24.62 17.32
CA GLN A 264 12.76 23.21 17.44
C GLN A 264 13.04 22.57 16.07
N THR A 265 13.94 21.59 16.07
CA THR A 265 14.11 20.65 14.98
C THR A 265 13.34 19.37 15.29
N VAL A 266 12.30 19.08 14.52
CA VAL A 266 11.56 17.81 14.59
C VAL A 266 12.15 16.78 13.64
N THR A 267 11.94 15.50 13.95
CA THR A 267 12.37 14.38 13.09
C THR A 267 11.15 13.66 12.53
N ILE A 268 11.08 13.59 11.20
CA ILE A 268 10.17 12.74 10.45
C ILE A 268 10.90 11.41 10.20
N ASN A 269 10.41 10.33 10.81
CA ASN A 269 10.91 8.98 10.54
C ASN A 269 10.34 8.50 9.21
N VAL A 270 11.21 8.22 8.25
CA VAL A 270 10.84 7.79 6.90
C VAL A 270 11.30 6.35 6.72
N ILE A 271 10.39 5.45 6.36
CA ILE A 271 10.72 4.07 6.01
C ILE A 271 10.59 3.94 4.50
N ALA A 272 11.74 3.81 3.82
CA ALA A 272 11.81 3.57 2.39
C ALA A 272 11.78 2.08 2.12
N ILE A 273 10.93 1.65 1.18
CA ILE A 273 10.62 0.24 0.95
C ILE A 273 10.80 -0.08 -0.53
N ASN A 274 11.57 -1.13 -0.82
CA ASN A 274 11.52 -1.81 -2.12
C ASN A 274 10.47 -2.93 -2.01
N SER A 275 9.25 -2.66 -2.45
CA SER A 275 8.14 -3.62 -2.45
C SER A 275 8.19 -4.58 -3.64
N GLY A 276 9.16 -4.41 -4.55
CA GLY A 276 9.42 -5.32 -5.66
C GLY A 276 10.20 -6.57 -5.25
N ALA A 277 10.12 -7.60 -6.08
CA ALA A 277 10.78 -8.88 -5.85
C ALA A 277 12.29 -8.87 -6.16
N GLY A 278 12.78 -7.87 -6.90
CA GLY A 278 14.20 -7.74 -7.25
C GLY A 278 14.86 -6.53 -6.61
N ALA A 279 16.19 -6.59 -6.51
CA ALA A 279 16.98 -5.46 -6.03
C ALA A 279 16.82 -4.23 -6.93
N ASP A 280 16.87 -3.06 -6.30
CA ASP A 280 16.71 -1.78 -6.97
C ASP A 280 17.48 -0.66 -6.26
N ALA A 281 17.80 0.38 -7.02
CA ALA A 281 18.28 1.64 -6.48
C ALA A 281 17.12 2.63 -6.48
N LEU A 282 16.84 3.24 -5.33
CA LEU A 282 15.72 4.15 -5.13
C LEU A 282 16.24 5.58 -4.95
N ASN A 283 15.70 6.48 -5.77
CA ASN A 283 15.91 7.92 -5.63
C ASN A 283 14.90 8.47 -4.61
N LEU A 284 15.35 9.38 -3.75
CA LEU A 284 14.49 10.10 -2.82
C LEU A 284 14.55 11.59 -3.11
N ALA A 285 13.40 12.23 -3.11
CA ALA A 285 13.26 13.67 -3.27
C ALA A 285 12.41 14.24 -2.13
N ARG A 286 12.66 15.51 -1.79
CA ARG A 286 11.99 16.19 -0.68
C ARG A 286 11.81 17.67 -0.96
N SER A 287 10.67 18.22 -0.56
CA SER A 287 10.38 19.65 -0.59
C SER A 287 9.47 20.04 0.57
N ASP A 288 9.40 21.32 0.87
CA ASP A 288 8.47 21.90 1.85
C ASP A 288 7.68 23.05 1.21
N SER A 289 6.59 23.43 1.87
CA SER A 289 5.66 24.47 1.39
C SER A 289 5.92 25.82 2.05
N ALA A 290 6.45 25.82 3.28
CA ALA A 290 6.64 27.00 4.10
C ALA A 290 8.09 27.50 4.16
N ASN A 291 9.01 26.90 3.40
CA ASN A 291 10.45 27.21 3.42
C ASN A 291 11.06 27.07 4.82
N TRP A 292 10.61 26.08 5.59
CA TRP A 292 11.20 25.75 6.89
C TRP A 292 12.57 25.07 6.69
N GLY A 293 13.39 25.00 7.73
CA GLY A 293 14.73 24.44 7.60
C GLY A 293 14.72 22.93 7.38
N LEU A 294 14.70 22.50 6.11
CA LEU A 294 14.54 21.09 5.73
C LEU A 294 15.89 20.36 5.56
N GLY A 295 16.06 19.27 6.31
CA GLY A 295 17.24 18.40 6.28
C GLY A 295 17.44 17.66 4.95
N THR A 296 18.45 16.81 4.87
CA THR A 296 18.76 16.00 3.68
C THR A 296 18.43 14.54 3.90
N LEU A 297 18.15 13.82 2.81
CA LEU A 297 18.04 12.36 2.79
C LEU A 297 19.20 11.78 2.00
N VAL A 298 19.73 10.63 2.44
CA VAL A 298 20.71 9.88 1.65
C VAL A 298 20.02 9.35 0.41
N THR A 299 20.56 9.65 -0.76
CA THR A 299 20.04 9.18 -2.05
C THR A 299 21.16 9.10 -3.10
N PRO A 300 21.17 8.09 -4.00
CA PRO A 300 20.26 6.93 -4.02
C PRO A 300 20.53 5.95 -2.89
N ILE A 301 19.53 5.13 -2.54
CA ILE A 301 19.70 3.97 -1.67
C ILE A 301 19.50 2.69 -2.47
N THR A 302 20.34 1.67 -2.26
CA THR A 302 20.16 0.36 -2.89
C THR A 302 19.54 -0.61 -1.90
N LEU A 303 18.41 -1.22 -2.27
CA LEU A 303 17.70 -2.19 -1.46
C LEU A 303 17.50 -3.47 -2.26
N ALA A 304 17.77 -4.61 -1.62
CA ALA A 304 17.30 -5.89 -2.14
C ALA A 304 15.76 -5.89 -2.22
N GLY A 305 15.19 -6.81 -2.99
CA GLY A 305 13.73 -6.99 -3.04
C GLY A 305 13.18 -7.23 -1.63
N THR A 306 11.96 -6.76 -1.39
CA THR A 306 11.22 -6.83 -0.11
C THR A 306 11.96 -6.27 1.10
N ARG A 307 13.03 -5.47 0.90
CA ARG A 307 13.77 -4.83 2.00
C ARG A 307 13.36 -3.39 2.21
N VAL A 308 13.63 -2.95 3.43
CA VAL A 308 13.28 -1.63 3.95
C VAL A 308 14.50 -0.93 4.53
N LYS A 309 14.44 0.40 4.59
CA LYS A 309 15.47 1.22 5.20
C LYS A 309 14.85 2.37 5.99
N ASP A 310 15.21 2.44 7.26
CA ASP A 310 14.89 3.59 8.10
C ASP A 310 15.79 4.77 7.74
N LEU A 311 15.16 5.91 7.50
CA LEU A 311 15.76 7.20 7.20
C LEU A 311 15.19 8.25 8.15
N LYS A 312 15.94 9.34 8.35
CA LYS A 312 15.53 10.45 9.20
C LYS A 312 15.56 11.73 8.39
N LEU A 313 14.39 12.35 8.21
CA LEU A 313 14.28 13.69 7.65
C LEU A 313 14.04 14.67 8.80
N THR A 314 14.84 15.72 8.89
CA THR A 314 14.70 16.75 9.93
C THR A 314 14.02 17.99 9.37
N VAL A 315 13.18 18.65 10.17
CA VAL A 315 12.53 19.92 9.83
C VAL A 315 12.73 20.89 10.99
N THR A 316 13.31 22.06 10.70
CA THR A 316 13.56 23.10 11.69
C THR A 316 12.46 24.15 11.61
N ILE A 317 11.62 24.19 12.64
CA ILE A 317 10.51 25.12 12.76
C ILE A 317 11.10 26.52 13.06
N PRO A 318 10.77 27.55 12.27
CA PRO A 318 11.27 28.90 12.53
C PRO A 318 10.92 29.40 13.92
N GLN A 319 11.83 30.15 14.55
CA GLN A 319 11.56 30.79 15.85
C GLN A 319 10.36 31.74 15.81
N SER A 320 10.06 32.29 14.62
CA SER A 320 8.94 33.19 14.36
C SER A 320 7.61 32.50 14.10
N ALA A 321 7.59 31.16 13.96
CA ALA A 321 6.38 30.42 13.68
C ALA A 321 5.42 30.50 14.89
N ARG A 322 4.13 30.55 14.62
CA ARG A 322 3.05 30.68 15.61
C ARG A 322 2.36 29.35 15.79
N VAL A 323 1.78 29.14 16.97
CA VAL A 323 0.96 27.95 17.25
C VAL A 323 -0.16 27.85 16.20
N GLY A 324 -0.27 26.68 15.59
CA GLY A 324 -1.21 26.42 14.50
C GLY A 324 -0.65 26.64 13.10
N ASP A 325 0.53 27.26 12.95
CA ASP A 325 1.22 27.28 11.66
C ASP A 325 1.56 25.84 11.25
N THR A 326 1.45 25.56 9.95
CA THR A 326 1.73 24.26 9.38
C THR A 326 2.70 24.37 8.21
N ASP A 327 3.41 23.27 7.96
CA ASP A 327 4.22 23.06 6.77
C ASP A 327 3.91 21.69 6.19
N ARG A 328 3.51 21.67 4.92
CA ARG A 328 3.30 20.45 4.14
C ARG A 328 4.63 20.04 3.52
N VAL A 329 5.26 19.02 4.10
CA VAL A 329 6.50 18.44 3.57
C VAL A 329 6.13 17.34 2.58
N LYS A 330 6.72 17.38 1.38
CA LYS A 330 6.62 16.32 0.38
C LYS A 330 7.85 15.41 0.48
N VAL A 331 7.63 14.11 0.55
CA VAL A 331 8.67 13.09 0.39
C VAL A 331 8.26 12.18 -0.75
N ALA A 332 9.13 12.02 -1.74
CA ALA A 332 8.91 11.15 -2.89
C ALA A 332 10.02 10.11 -3.01
N ILE A 333 9.66 8.92 -3.46
CA ILE A 333 10.56 7.82 -3.78
C ILE A 333 10.30 7.36 -5.22
N SER A 334 11.34 7.02 -5.96
CA SER A 334 11.22 6.46 -7.32
C SER A 334 12.27 5.40 -7.57
N SER A 335 11.89 4.37 -8.32
CA SER A 335 12.81 3.35 -8.82
C SER A 335 13.71 3.90 -9.91
N GLN A 336 15.01 3.59 -9.86
CA GLN A 336 15.94 3.87 -10.96
C GLN A 336 15.81 2.87 -12.11
N THR A 337 15.31 1.66 -11.84
CA THR A 337 15.15 0.62 -12.86
C THR A 337 13.86 0.77 -13.65
N ASP A 338 12.80 1.28 -13.02
CA ASP A 338 11.49 1.48 -13.62
C ASP A 338 10.88 2.81 -13.13
N SER A 339 11.02 3.86 -13.94
CA SER A 339 10.56 5.21 -13.57
C SER A 339 9.04 5.34 -13.41
N SER A 340 8.25 4.35 -13.85
CA SER A 340 6.81 4.32 -13.57
C SER A 340 6.51 3.95 -12.11
N LYS A 341 7.50 3.43 -11.37
CA LYS A 341 7.34 3.00 -9.98
C LYS A 341 7.84 4.10 -9.06
N GLN A 342 6.87 4.83 -8.52
CA GLN A 342 7.09 5.96 -7.62
C GLN A 342 5.99 6.01 -6.57
N ALA A 343 6.31 6.60 -5.42
CA ALA A 343 5.34 6.91 -4.39
C ALA A 343 5.69 8.26 -3.75
N GLU A 344 4.68 8.98 -3.30
CA GLU A 344 4.86 10.23 -2.58
C GLU A 344 3.92 10.30 -1.38
N ARG A 345 4.37 10.99 -0.33
CA ARG A 345 3.61 11.23 0.89
C ARG A 345 3.84 12.66 1.36
N TYR A 346 2.84 13.19 2.05
CA TYR A 346 2.74 14.59 2.43
C TYR A 346 2.57 14.77 3.94
N PRO A 347 3.56 14.41 4.78
CA PRO A 347 3.50 14.69 6.21
C PRO A 347 3.28 16.18 6.50
N ILE A 348 2.36 16.48 7.42
CA ILE A 348 2.16 17.82 7.96
C ILE A 348 3.03 18.00 9.19
N VAL A 349 3.91 18.99 9.16
CA VAL A 349 4.58 19.49 10.36
C VAL A 349 3.76 20.65 10.90
N PHE A 350 3.39 20.63 12.18
CA PHE A 350 2.64 21.73 12.79
C PHE A 350 3.32 22.28 14.03
N VAL A 351 3.10 23.56 14.28
CA VAL A 351 3.59 24.24 15.47
C VAL A 351 2.62 24.00 16.62
N ASP A 352 3.09 23.27 17.62
CA ASP A 352 2.32 22.94 18.81
C ASP A 352 2.58 23.96 19.95
N ARG A 353 1.70 23.97 20.95
CA ARG A 353 1.89 24.75 22.17
C ARG A 353 3.08 24.21 22.94
N ALA A 354 3.84 25.12 23.55
CA ALA A 354 4.80 24.71 24.56
C ALA A 354 4.05 24.02 25.71
N ASN A 355 4.30 22.71 25.92
CA ASN A 355 3.76 21.83 26.98
C ASN A 355 2.57 20.90 26.66
N SER A 356 2.13 20.77 25.41
CA SER A 356 1.35 19.57 25.03
C SER A 356 2.33 18.43 24.80
N GLY A 357 2.33 17.44 25.68
CA GLY A 357 3.07 16.21 25.45
C GLY A 357 2.70 15.68 24.07
N SER A 358 3.70 15.44 23.21
CA SER A 358 3.53 14.95 21.85
C SER A 358 2.59 13.74 21.85
N VAL A 359 1.39 13.89 21.27
CA VAL A 359 0.49 12.76 21.04
C VAL A 359 1.04 12.02 19.82
N PRO A 360 1.50 10.76 19.94
CA PRO A 360 1.92 10.00 18.78
C PRO A 360 0.70 9.71 17.90
N THR A 361 0.69 10.27 16.69
CA THR A 361 -0.28 10.01 15.61
C THR A 361 0.02 8.72 14.85
N THR A 362 1.16 8.09 15.12
CA THR A 362 1.50 6.76 14.62
C THR A 362 1.69 5.82 15.80
N LEU A 363 0.77 4.87 15.96
CA LEU A 363 0.92 3.79 16.92
C LEU A 363 1.91 2.76 16.36
N TYR A 364 3.20 2.96 16.65
CA TYR A 364 4.17 1.88 16.54
C TYR A 364 3.92 0.92 17.70
N LEU A 365 3.27 -0.22 17.44
CA LEU A 365 3.30 -1.34 18.37
C LEU A 365 4.58 -2.13 18.09
N PRO A 366 5.66 -2.00 18.88
CA PRO A 366 6.75 -2.96 18.82
C PRO A 366 6.20 -4.30 19.27
N ILE A 367 5.83 -5.15 18.31
CA ILE A 367 5.40 -6.52 18.60
C ILE A 367 6.65 -7.26 19.06
N THR A 368 6.78 -7.40 20.38
CA THR A 368 7.77 -8.30 20.96
C THR A 368 7.22 -9.70 20.78
N THR A 369 7.70 -10.40 19.76
CA THR A 369 7.41 -11.83 19.60
C THR A 369 7.95 -12.56 20.83
N ARG A 370 7.07 -13.29 21.54
CA ARG A 370 7.47 -14.25 22.57
C ARG A 370 7.75 -15.60 21.95
#